data_AF-A0A7Y1TUK6-F1
#
_entry.id   AF-A0A7Y1TUK6-F1
#
_cell.length_a   1.000
_cell.length_b   1.000
_cell.length_c   1.000
_cell.angle_alpha   90.00
_cell.angle_beta   90.00
_cell.angle_gamma   90.00
#
_symmetry.space_group_name_H-M   'P 1'
#
loop_
_entity.id
_entity.type
_entity.pdbx_description
1 polymer ?
#
loop_
_entity_poly.entity_id
_entity_poly.type
_entity_poly.pdbx_seq_one_letter_code
_entity_poly.pdbx_strand_id
1 'polypeptide(L)'
;GIKSATIHIKGPHAYGWLRTETGVHRLVRKSPFDSGNRRHTSFASVFVSPEVDDDIDIDINPADLRIDVYRASGAGGQHVNRTESAVRITHLPTNVVVQCQNDRSQHKNKATAMKQLKAKLYELELQNRRAAASEVEDAKADVGWGSQIRSYVLDQSRIKDLRTGVETGNTQAVLDGGLDTFIEASLKQGL
;
A
#
# COMPACT_ATOMS: atom_id res chain seq x y z
N GLY A 1 24.80 -5.55 -8.06
CA GLY A 1 23.42 -5.23 -8.46
C GLY A 1 22.57 -5.02 -7.21
N ILE A 2 21.32 -4.64 -7.37
CA ILE A 2 20.35 -4.46 -6.27
C ILE A 2 19.34 -5.62 -6.27
N LYS A 3 18.85 -6.02 -5.10
CA LYS A 3 17.75 -7.01 -4.97
C LYS A 3 16.39 -6.35 -5.09
N SER A 4 16.24 -5.16 -4.50
CA SER A 4 15.05 -4.31 -4.56
C SER A 4 15.47 -2.86 -4.36
N ALA A 5 14.63 -1.93 -4.82
CA ALA A 5 14.75 -0.50 -4.54
C ALA A 5 13.35 0.11 -4.55
N THR A 6 13.13 1.06 -3.64
CA THR A 6 11.91 1.87 -3.58
C THR A 6 12.32 3.32 -3.81
N ILE A 7 11.64 3.99 -4.73
CA ILE A 7 11.94 5.36 -5.12
C ILE A 7 10.66 6.17 -4.94
N HIS A 8 10.81 7.35 -4.35
CA HIS A 8 9.71 8.28 -4.17
C HIS A 8 9.82 9.41 -5.20
N ILE A 9 8.78 9.59 -6.03
CA ILE A 9 8.80 10.51 -7.17
C ILE A 9 7.75 11.59 -6.95
N LYS A 10 8.22 12.84 -6.85
CA LYS A 10 7.37 14.02 -6.67
C LYS A 10 7.30 14.83 -7.95
N GLY A 11 6.08 15.14 -8.39
CA GLY A 11 5.87 15.98 -9.57
C GLY A 11 4.41 16.03 -9.99
N PRO A 12 4.04 16.99 -10.85
CA PRO A 12 2.69 17.08 -11.39
C PRO A 12 2.37 15.82 -12.19
N HIS A 13 1.23 15.18 -11.89
CA HIS A 13 0.76 13.96 -12.56
C HIS A 13 1.78 12.80 -12.57
N ALA A 14 2.72 12.74 -11.61
CA ALA A 14 3.78 11.73 -11.59
C ALA A 14 3.24 10.30 -11.68
N TYR A 15 2.18 9.99 -10.93
CA TYR A 15 1.52 8.68 -10.99
C TYR A 15 0.93 8.39 -12.37
N GLY A 16 0.31 9.38 -13.02
CA GLY A 16 -0.29 9.23 -14.35
C GLY A 16 0.73 8.85 -15.41
N TRP A 17 1.92 9.45 -15.39
CA TRP A 17 3.01 9.11 -16.30
C TRP A 17 3.62 7.74 -16.02
N LEU A 18 3.82 7.40 -14.74
CA LEU A 18 4.59 6.21 -14.38
C LEU A 18 3.75 4.94 -14.23
N ARG A 19 2.42 5.04 -14.06
CA ARG A 19 1.55 3.87 -13.88
C ARG A 19 1.72 2.85 -15.01
N THR A 20 1.97 3.30 -16.24
CA THR A 20 2.13 2.45 -17.43
C THR A 20 3.44 1.65 -17.42
N GLU A 21 4.39 1.99 -16.55
CA GLU A 21 5.64 1.24 -16.36
C GLU A 21 5.46 0.07 -15.37
N THR A 22 4.28 -0.10 -14.78
CA THR A 22 3.99 -1.27 -13.94
C THR A 22 3.98 -2.54 -14.79
N GLY A 23 4.86 -3.49 -14.47
CA GLY A 23 4.98 -4.75 -15.18
C GLY A 23 6.39 -5.36 -15.12
N VAL A 24 6.60 -6.42 -15.89
CA VAL A 24 7.90 -7.11 -15.97
C VAL A 24 8.70 -6.59 -17.16
N HIS A 25 9.93 -6.16 -16.89
CA HIS A 25 10.91 -5.72 -17.86
C HIS A 25 11.93 -6.84 -18.10
N ARG A 26 12.04 -7.28 -19.35
CA ARG A 26 12.97 -8.35 -19.75
C ARG A 26 14.23 -7.76 -20.35
N LEU A 27 15.39 -8.15 -19.83
CA LEU A 27 16.70 -7.82 -20.39
C LEU A 27 17.33 -9.05 -21.04
N VAL A 28 17.82 -8.90 -22.27
CA VAL A 28 18.60 -9.91 -23.00
C VAL A 28 19.92 -9.29 -23.42
N ARG A 29 21.02 -9.84 -22.93
CA ARG A 29 22.38 -9.38 -23.25
C ARG A 29 23.41 -10.51 -23.08
N LYS A 30 24.61 -10.30 -23.61
CA LYS A 30 25.76 -11.09 -23.18
C LYS A 30 26.20 -10.62 -21.80
N SER A 31 26.27 -11.54 -20.84
CA SER A 31 26.53 -11.16 -19.45
C SER A 31 28.01 -10.88 -19.23
N PRO A 32 28.40 -9.73 -18.64
CA PRO A 32 29.81 -9.48 -18.28
C PRO A 32 30.28 -10.35 -17.10
N PHE A 33 29.35 -11.02 -16.41
CA PHE A 33 29.64 -11.88 -15.26
C PHE A 33 29.75 -13.37 -15.62
N ASP A 34 29.43 -13.75 -16.86
CA ASP A 34 29.59 -15.13 -17.33
C ASP A 34 30.88 -15.25 -18.13
N SER A 35 31.80 -16.10 -17.69
CA SER A 35 33.11 -16.29 -18.33
C SER A 35 32.99 -16.78 -19.78
N GLY A 36 31.90 -17.48 -20.12
CA GLY A 36 31.62 -17.94 -21.48
C GLY A 36 30.99 -16.89 -22.40
N ASN A 37 30.77 -15.66 -21.93
CA ASN A 37 30.11 -14.58 -22.68
C ASN A 37 28.79 -15.00 -23.35
N ARG A 38 28.06 -15.94 -22.71
CA ARG A 38 26.81 -16.47 -23.24
C ARG A 38 25.72 -15.41 -23.16
N ARG A 39 24.66 -15.64 -23.91
CA ARG A 39 23.45 -14.81 -23.89
C ARG A 39 22.62 -15.17 -22.66
N HIS A 40 22.34 -14.18 -21.82
CA HIS A 40 21.49 -14.32 -20.64
C HIS A 40 20.19 -13.55 -20.82
N THR A 41 19.12 -14.09 -20.27
CA THR A 41 17.82 -13.39 -20.13
C THR A 41 17.58 -13.15 -18.64
N SER A 42 17.26 -11.91 -18.28
CA SER A 42 16.97 -11.49 -16.91
C SER A 42 15.63 -10.75 -16.88
N PHE A 43 15.00 -10.75 -15.71
CA PHE A 43 13.71 -10.10 -15.48
C PHE A 43 13.81 -9.16 -14.29
N ALA A 44 13.13 -8.02 -14.38
CA ALA A 44 12.94 -7.08 -13.29
C ALA A 44 11.47 -6.64 -13.25
N SER A 45 10.82 -6.73 -12.09
CA SER A 45 9.47 -6.20 -11.92
C SER A 45 9.52 -4.75 -11.48
N VAL A 46 8.75 -3.90 -12.14
CA VAL A 46 8.49 -2.51 -11.73
C VAL A 46 7.04 -2.42 -11.27
N PHE A 47 6.82 -1.73 -10.15
CA PHE A 47 5.50 -1.49 -9.61
C PHE A 47 5.41 -0.02 -9.17
N VAL A 48 4.30 0.63 -9.55
CA VAL A 48 4.07 2.04 -9.27
C VAL A 48 2.74 2.18 -8.55
N SER A 49 2.79 2.71 -7.33
CA SER A 49 1.62 3.09 -6.55
C SER A 49 1.52 4.61 -6.41
N PRO A 50 0.30 5.17 -6.34
CA PRO A 50 0.15 6.57 -5.99
C PRO A 50 0.46 6.75 -4.49
N GLU A 51 1.01 7.90 -4.14
CA GLU A 51 1.02 8.36 -2.75
C GLU A 51 -0.39 8.88 -2.42
N VAL A 52 -0.95 8.41 -1.31
CA VAL A 52 -2.23 8.88 -0.77
C VAL A 52 -1.92 9.50 0.58
N ASP A 53 -2.41 10.72 0.82
CA ASP A 53 -2.22 11.38 2.11
C ASP A 53 -2.89 10.56 3.23
N ASP A 54 -2.13 10.34 4.30
CA ASP A 54 -2.53 9.51 5.45
C ASP A 54 -3.23 10.31 6.56
N ASP A 55 -3.91 11.40 6.22
CA ASP A 55 -4.76 12.12 7.17
C ASP A 55 -6.11 11.40 7.32
N ILE A 56 -6.10 10.32 8.12
CA ILE A 56 -7.31 9.62 8.53
C ILE A 56 -7.93 10.36 9.70
N ASP A 57 -8.77 11.36 9.43
CA ASP A 57 -9.58 11.98 10.48
C ASP A 57 -10.82 11.14 10.76
N ILE A 58 -10.81 10.46 11.90
CA ILE A 58 -11.93 9.62 12.34
C ILE A 58 -12.86 10.51 13.16
N ASP A 59 -13.89 11.03 12.49
CA ASP A 59 -15.04 11.61 13.15
C ASP A 59 -15.97 10.49 13.63
N ILE A 60 -16.31 10.53 14.92
CA ILE A 60 -17.15 9.49 15.55
C ILE A 60 -18.48 10.15 15.90
N ASN A 61 -19.51 9.82 15.14
CA ASN A 61 -20.85 10.28 15.43
C ASN A 61 -21.35 9.66 16.76
N PRO A 62 -21.78 10.47 17.75
CA PRO A 62 -22.30 9.97 19.01
C PRO A 62 -23.51 9.03 18.87
N ALA A 63 -24.29 9.13 17.77
CA ALA A 63 -25.45 8.28 17.52
C ALA A 63 -25.07 6.81 17.25
N ASP A 64 -23.85 6.57 16.75
CA ASP A 64 -23.36 5.23 16.42
C ASP A 64 -22.72 4.51 17.62
N LEU A 65 -22.75 5.15 18.80
CA LEU A 65 -22.17 4.64 20.03
C LEU A 65 -23.25 4.16 20.99
N ARG A 66 -23.19 2.87 21.34
CA ARG A 66 -23.88 2.37 22.53
C ARG A 66 -22.96 2.47 23.73
N ILE A 67 -23.34 3.29 24.72
CA ILE A 67 -22.60 3.48 25.96
C ILE A 67 -23.35 2.78 27.08
N ASP A 68 -22.75 1.70 27.58
CA ASP A 68 -23.26 0.92 28.70
C ASP A 68 -22.44 1.24 29.96
N VAL A 69 -23.12 1.51 31.07
CA VAL A 69 -22.49 1.81 32.36
C VAL A 69 -22.75 0.65 33.30
N TYR A 70 -21.72 0.18 33.99
CA TYR A 70 -21.81 -1.00 34.86
C TYR A 70 -20.83 -0.91 36.03
N ARG A 71 -20.94 -1.86 36.96
CA ARG A 71 -20.04 -1.94 38.11
C ARG A 71 -18.70 -2.51 37.70
N ALA A 72 -17.62 -1.84 38.13
CA ALA A 72 -16.26 -2.32 37.87
C ALA A 72 -16.04 -3.69 38.54
N SER A 73 -15.34 -4.59 37.87
CA SER A 73 -15.00 -5.91 38.40
C SER A 73 -13.58 -5.87 38.99
N GLY A 74 -13.42 -6.18 40.28
CA GLY A 74 -12.11 -6.29 40.93
C GLY A 74 -12.17 -6.30 42.46
N ALA A 75 -11.03 -6.58 43.09
CA ALA A 75 -10.85 -6.49 44.54
C ALA A 75 -10.83 -5.01 44.98
N GLY A 76 -12.01 -4.39 45.08
CA GLY A 76 -12.18 -2.99 45.46
C GLY A 76 -12.97 -2.82 46.75
N GLY A 77 -12.82 -1.64 47.39
CA GLY A 77 -13.59 -1.27 48.58
C GLY A 77 -15.07 -0.99 48.29
N GLN A 78 -15.82 -0.52 49.30
CA GLN A 78 -17.27 -0.26 49.19
C GLN A 78 -17.68 0.56 47.96
N HIS A 79 -16.83 1.49 47.51
CA HIS A 79 -17.09 2.31 46.32
C HIS A 79 -17.21 1.49 45.02
N VAL A 80 -16.43 0.41 44.88
CA VAL A 80 -16.46 -0.46 43.69
C VAL A 80 -17.71 -1.35 43.68
N ASN A 81 -18.20 -1.75 44.86
CA ASN A 81 -19.36 -2.63 44.99
C ASN A 81 -20.70 -1.89 44.84
N ARG A 82 -20.73 -0.58 45.13
CA ARG A 82 -21.97 0.23 45.18
C ARG A 82 -22.14 1.18 44.00
N THR A 83 -21.05 1.63 43.37
CA THR A 83 -21.09 2.67 42.33
C THR A 83 -20.81 2.08 40.94
N GLU A 84 -21.62 2.46 39.95
CA GLU A 84 -21.45 2.09 38.55
C GLU A 84 -20.48 3.04 37.85
N SER A 85 -19.18 2.84 38.09
CA SER A 85 -18.14 3.69 37.53
C SER A 85 -17.55 3.18 36.21
N ALA A 86 -17.72 1.90 35.86
CA ALA A 86 -17.16 1.33 34.64
C ALA A 86 -18.02 1.68 33.42
N VAL A 87 -17.35 1.94 32.29
CA VAL A 87 -18.01 2.33 31.05
C VAL A 87 -17.55 1.40 29.93
N ARG A 88 -18.52 0.86 29.19
CA ARG A 88 -18.31 0.12 27.94
C ARG A 88 -18.89 0.94 26.80
N ILE A 89 -18.12 1.12 25.75
CA ILE A 89 -18.56 1.78 24.52
C ILE A 89 -18.50 0.75 23.40
N THR A 90 -19.61 0.59 22.70
CA THR A 90 -19.73 -0.25 21.50
C THR A 90 -19.97 0.66 20.30
N HIS A 91 -19.10 0.60 19.30
CA HIS A 91 -19.35 1.23 18.01
C HIS A 91 -20.20 0.29 17.17
N LEU A 92 -21.45 0.67 16.91
CA LEU A 92 -22.44 -0.17 16.23
C LEU A 92 -22.02 -0.56 14.79
N PRO A 93 -21.44 0.34 13.97
CA PRO A 93 -21.06 0.00 12.60
C PRO A 93 -19.95 -1.05 12.50
N THR A 94 -18.94 -0.99 13.37
CA THR A 94 -17.78 -1.90 13.32
C THR A 94 -17.82 -3.00 14.37
N ASN A 95 -18.82 -3.01 15.25
CA ASN A 95 -18.93 -3.87 16.42
C ASN A 95 -17.71 -3.82 17.36
N VAL A 96 -16.88 -2.78 17.28
CA VAL A 96 -15.72 -2.62 18.14
C VAL A 96 -16.19 -2.25 19.55
N VAL A 97 -15.81 -3.08 20.51
CA VAL A 97 -16.11 -2.89 21.93
C VAL A 97 -14.85 -2.45 22.68
N VAL A 98 -15.02 -1.43 23.52
CA VAL A 98 -13.97 -0.90 24.39
C VAL A 98 -14.54 -0.69 25.78
N GLN A 99 -13.75 -0.95 26.81
CA GLN A 99 -14.18 -0.81 28.19
C GLN A 99 -13.08 -0.17 29.04
N CYS A 100 -13.47 0.70 29.95
CA CYS A 100 -12.56 1.35 30.88
C CYS A 100 -13.15 1.37 32.30
N GLN A 101 -12.33 0.96 33.27
CA GLN A 101 -12.69 0.91 34.70
C GLN A 101 -11.55 1.40 35.62
N ASN A 102 -10.57 2.12 35.07
CA ASN A 102 -9.34 2.47 35.78
C ASN A 102 -9.53 3.58 36.82
N ASP A 103 -10.46 4.50 36.58
CA ASP A 103 -10.75 5.61 37.48
C ASP A 103 -12.01 5.36 38.33
N ARG A 104 -12.07 6.02 39.48
CA ARG A 104 -13.29 6.09 40.30
C ARG A 104 -14.42 6.92 39.68
N SER A 105 -14.10 7.78 38.70
CA SER A 105 -15.04 8.69 38.05
C SER A 105 -15.52 8.14 36.72
N GLN A 106 -16.83 8.03 36.56
CA GLN A 106 -17.48 7.59 35.32
C GLN A 106 -17.11 8.47 34.12
N HIS A 107 -17.05 9.80 34.30
CA HIS A 107 -16.72 10.74 33.22
C HIS A 107 -15.28 10.56 32.72
N LYS A 108 -14.34 10.28 33.64
CA LYS A 108 -12.95 9.97 33.29
C LYS A 108 -12.86 8.64 32.54
N ASN A 109 -13.57 7.61 33.02
CA ASN A 109 -13.62 6.32 32.32
C ASN A 109 -14.25 6.45 30.93
N LYS A 110 -15.31 7.25 30.77
CA LYS A 110 -15.92 7.54 29.46
C LYS A 110 -14.92 8.23 28.51
N ALA A 111 -14.22 9.26 28.98
CA ALA A 111 -13.22 9.96 28.17
C ALA A 111 -12.06 9.04 27.76
N THR A 112 -11.58 8.20 28.67
CA THR A 112 -10.51 7.23 28.39
C THR A 112 -10.99 6.13 27.43
N ALA A 113 -12.20 5.60 27.62
CA ALA A 113 -12.80 4.63 26.69
C ALA A 113 -12.99 5.22 25.29
N MET A 114 -13.36 6.51 25.18
CA MET A 114 -13.48 7.20 23.89
C MET A 114 -12.12 7.35 23.18
N LYS A 115 -11.04 7.66 23.93
CA LYS A 115 -9.67 7.69 23.38
C LYS A 115 -9.23 6.32 22.87
N GLN A 116 -9.51 5.27 23.65
CA GLN A 116 -9.20 3.89 23.26
C GLN A 116 -10.05 3.45 22.05
N LEU A 117 -11.31 3.88 21.95
CA LEU A 117 -12.14 3.63 20.78
C LEU A 117 -11.56 4.29 19.52
N LYS A 118 -11.19 5.58 19.59
CA LYS A 118 -10.56 6.27 18.46
C LYS A 118 -9.28 5.55 18.02
N ALA A 119 -8.44 5.11 18.96
CA ALA A 119 -7.24 4.35 18.65
C ALA A 119 -7.52 3.00 17.97
N LYS A 120 -8.52 2.24 18.45
CA LYS A 120 -8.89 0.96 17.81
C LYS A 120 -9.50 1.14 16.43
N LEU A 121 -10.34 2.16 16.23
CA LEU A 121 -10.93 2.45 14.92
C LEU A 121 -9.84 2.85 13.92
N TYR A 122 -8.83 3.61 14.37
CA TYR A 122 -7.67 3.95 13.56
C TYR A 122 -6.86 2.72 13.16
N GLU A 123 -6.59 1.83 14.11
CA GLU A 123 -5.89 0.58 13.82
C GLU A 123 -6.65 -0.29 12.81
N LEU A 124 -7.98 -0.40 12.96
CA LEU A 124 -8.83 -1.17 12.06
C LEU A 124 -8.83 -0.59 10.64
N GLU A 125 -8.91 0.74 10.50
CA GLU A 125 -8.85 1.40 9.20
C GLU A 125 -7.46 1.22 8.55
N LEU A 126 -6.38 1.32 9.33
CA LEU A 126 -5.03 1.06 8.85
C LEU A 126 -4.86 -0.39 8.39
N GLN A 127 -5.43 -1.35 9.11
CA GLN A 127 -5.44 -2.75 8.70
C GLN A 127 -6.22 -2.96 7.41
N ASN A 128 -7.40 -2.36 7.27
CA ASN A 128 -8.20 -2.44 6.04
C ASN A 128 -7.46 -1.85 4.84
N ARG A 129 -6.81 -0.69 4.99
CA ARG A 129 -5.96 -0.10 3.93
C ARG A 129 -4.80 -1.01 3.56
N ARG A 130 -4.11 -1.60 4.55
CA ARG A 130 -3.01 -2.54 4.29
C ARG A 130 -3.50 -3.80 3.59
N ALA A 131 -4.66 -4.33 3.95
CA ALA A 131 -5.26 -5.47 3.28
C ALA A 131 -5.61 -5.14 1.82
N ALA A 132 -6.25 -4.01 1.57
CA ALA A 132 -6.54 -3.54 0.21
C ALA A 132 -5.25 -3.33 -0.62
N ALA A 133 -4.20 -2.77 -0.01
CA ALA A 133 -2.90 -2.62 -0.65
C ALA A 133 -2.25 -3.98 -0.95
N SER A 134 -2.36 -4.94 -0.03
CA SER A 134 -1.88 -6.32 -0.21
C SER A 134 -2.62 -7.02 -1.34
N GLU A 135 -3.94 -6.87 -1.45
CA GLU A 135 -4.73 -7.43 -2.57
C GLU A 135 -4.26 -6.89 -3.93
N VAL A 136 -3.94 -5.59 -4.00
CA VAL A 136 -3.36 -4.98 -5.21
C VAL A 136 -1.96 -5.53 -5.48
N GLU A 137 -1.16 -5.77 -4.44
CA GLU A 137 0.17 -6.36 -4.57
C GLU A 137 0.12 -7.86 -4.94
N ASP A 138 -0.87 -8.61 -4.45
CA ASP A 138 -1.07 -10.03 -4.76
C ASP A 138 -1.66 -10.22 -6.18
N ALA A 139 -2.43 -9.24 -6.67
CA ALA A 139 -2.85 -9.16 -8.06
C ALA A 139 -1.69 -8.86 -9.03
N LYS A 140 -0.48 -8.61 -8.52
CA LYS A 140 0.71 -8.41 -9.34
C LYS A 140 0.98 -9.64 -10.20
N ALA A 141 1.22 -9.41 -11.48
CA ALA A 141 1.62 -10.45 -12.40
C ALA A 141 2.91 -11.12 -11.93
N ASP A 142 2.89 -12.45 -11.88
CA ASP A 142 4.03 -13.25 -11.50
C ASP A 142 5.26 -12.89 -12.36
N VAL A 143 6.44 -12.87 -11.76
CA VAL A 143 7.70 -12.53 -12.45
C VAL A 143 8.15 -13.75 -13.25
N GLY A 144 7.37 -14.06 -14.28
CA GLY A 144 7.47 -15.25 -15.10
C GLY A 144 7.56 -14.95 -16.58
N TRP A 145 7.79 -15.99 -17.37
CA TRP A 145 7.73 -15.91 -18.82
C TRP A 145 6.28 -15.65 -19.27
N GLY A 146 6.06 -14.57 -20.03
CA GLY A 146 4.76 -14.24 -20.63
C GLY A 146 4.07 -12.99 -20.09
N SER A 147 4.48 -12.46 -18.93
CA SER A 147 3.92 -11.24 -18.31
C SER A 147 4.72 -9.96 -18.61
N GLN A 148 5.64 -10.03 -19.59
CA GLN A 148 6.57 -8.96 -19.91
C GLN A 148 5.93 -7.83 -20.72
N ILE A 149 6.10 -6.60 -20.25
CA ILE A 149 5.61 -5.40 -20.95
C ILE A 149 6.65 -4.86 -21.93
N ARG A 150 7.94 -5.00 -21.63
CA ARG A 150 9.03 -4.48 -22.46
C ARG A 150 10.22 -5.41 -22.51
N SER A 151 10.78 -5.59 -23.71
CA SER A 151 11.98 -6.40 -23.94
C SER A 151 13.14 -5.53 -24.41
N TYR A 152 14.24 -5.58 -23.68
CA TYR A 152 15.50 -4.88 -23.92
C TYR A 152 16.51 -5.89 -24.45
N VAL A 153 16.68 -5.94 -25.76
CA VAL A 153 17.55 -6.90 -26.46
C VAL A 153 18.81 -6.15 -26.90
N LEU A 154 19.78 -6.04 -25.99
CA LEU A 154 20.97 -5.19 -26.18
C LEU A 154 21.98 -5.76 -27.17
N ASP A 155 21.99 -7.08 -27.37
CA ASP A 155 22.83 -7.74 -28.37
C ASP A 155 22.41 -7.44 -29.82
N GLN A 156 21.15 -7.05 -30.02
CA GLN A 156 20.60 -6.60 -31.30
C GLN A 156 20.27 -5.11 -31.30
N SER A 157 20.76 -4.37 -30.29
CA SER A 157 20.47 -2.95 -30.09
C SER A 157 18.99 -2.60 -30.27
N ARG A 158 18.07 -3.39 -29.68
CA ARG A 158 16.62 -3.19 -29.84
C ARG A 158 15.90 -3.19 -28.52
N ILE A 159 15.07 -2.18 -28.28
CA ILE A 159 14.10 -2.16 -27.17
C ILE A 159 12.71 -2.08 -27.77
N LYS A 160 11.81 -2.98 -27.34
CA LYS A 160 10.44 -3.07 -27.83
C LYS A 160 9.45 -3.20 -26.68
N ASP A 161 8.42 -2.37 -26.69
CA ASP A 161 7.24 -2.52 -25.85
C ASP A 161 6.27 -3.51 -26.52
N LEU A 162 5.90 -4.56 -25.79
CA LEU A 162 5.06 -5.64 -26.33
C LEU A 162 3.58 -5.28 -26.34
N ARG A 163 3.16 -4.28 -25.55
CA ARG A 163 1.76 -3.84 -25.49
C ARG A 163 1.46 -2.88 -26.62
N THR A 164 2.32 -1.87 -26.78
CA THR A 164 2.12 -0.81 -27.78
C THR A 164 2.75 -1.14 -29.14
N GLY A 165 3.70 -2.08 -29.18
CA GLY A 165 4.45 -2.45 -30.38
C GLY A 165 5.57 -1.47 -30.74
N VAL A 166 5.70 -0.36 -30.02
CA VAL A 166 6.74 0.66 -30.24
C VAL A 166 8.11 0.05 -30.01
N GLU A 167 9.04 0.34 -30.92
CA GLU A 167 10.43 -0.10 -30.80
C GLU A 167 11.42 1.00 -31.15
N THR A 168 12.62 0.90 -30.59
CA THR A 168 13.74 1.80 -30.87
C THR A 168 15.06 1.03 -30.96
N GLY A 169 15.92 1.51 -31.86
CA GLY A 169 17.28 1.01 -32.05
C GLY A 169 18.32 1.68 -31.14
N ASN A 170 18.01 2.87 -30.59
CA ASN A 170 18.93 3.59 -29.73
C ASN A 170 18.75 3.14 -28.27
N THR A 171 19.39 2.03 -27.91
CA THR A 171 19.24 1.46 -26.56
C THR A 171 19.81 2.35 -25.47
N GLN A 172 20.88 3.09 -25.76
CA GLN A 172 21.57 3.91 -24.76
C GLN A 172 20.69 5.07 -24.30
N ALA A 173 20.05 5.77 -25.24
CA ALA A 173 19.13 6.86 -24.92
C ALA A 173 17.97 6.42 -24.02
N VAL A 174 17.44 5.21 -24.21
CA VAL A 174 16.38 4.67 -23.36
C VAL A 174 16.89 4.33 -21.95
N LEU A 175 18.08 3.74 -21.85
CA LEU A 175 18.70 3.42 -20.56
C LEU A 175 19.06 4.68 -19.76
N ASP A 176 19.34 5.79 -20.46
CA ASP A 176 19.64 7.10 -19.86
C ASP A 176 18.38 7.93 -19.54
N GLY A 177 17.17 7.40 -19.78
CA GLY A 177 15.91 8.01 -19.35
C GLY A 177 14.96 8.44 -20.47
N GLY A 178 15.28 8.23 -21.75
CA GLY A 178 14.42 8.52 -22.90
C GLY A 178 13.22 7.56 -23.01
N LEU A 179 12.28 7.63 -22.06
CA LEU A 179 11.13 6.74 -21.95
C LEU A 179 9.82 7.34 -22.50
N ASP A 180 9.79 8.65 -22.74
CA ASP A 180 8.58 9.40 -23.12
C ASP A 180 7.81 8.76 -24.28
N THR A 181 8.51 8.31 -25.33
CA THR A 181 7.90 7.66 -26.50
C THR A 181 7.09 6.41 -26.13
N PHE A 182 7.55 5.63 -25.14
CA PHE A 182 6.84 4.44 -24.69
C PHE A 182 5.67 4.79 -23.78
N ILE A 183 5.87 5.75 -22.89
CA ILE A 183 4.85 6.19 -21.93
C ILE A 183 3.69 6.84 -22.67
N GLU A 184 3.96 7.79 -23.56
CA GLU A 184 2.93 8.45 -24.37
C GLU A 184 2.15 7.45 -25.23
N ALA A 185 2.83 6.50 -25.86
CA ALA A 185 2.16 5.48 -26.67
C ALA A 185 1.23 4.60 -25.82
N SER A 186 1.65 4.26 -24.60
CA SER A 186 0.85 3.46 -23.67
C SER A 186 -0.37 4.23 -23.19
N LEU A 187 -0.20 5.51 -22.84
CA LEU A 187 -1.28 6.39 -22.42
C LEU A 187 -2.30 6.63 -23.54
N LYS A 188 -1.84 6.82 -24.78
CA LYS A 188 -2.73 6.97 -25.96
C LYS A 188 -3.57 5.72 -26.23
N GLN A 189 -3.09 4.53 -25.87
CA GLN A 189 -3.85 3.28 -25.99
C GLN A 189 -4.84 3.04 -24.84
N GLY A 190 -4.86 3.90 -23.82
CA GLY A 190 -5.78 3.78 -22.68
C GLY A 190 -5.42 2.66 -21.70
N LEU A 191 -4.15 2.23 -21.69
CA LEU A 191 -3.60 1.26 -20.74
C LEU A 191 -3.42 1.85 -19.33
#